data_AF-A8HW16-F1
#
_entry.id   AF-A8HW16-F1
#
_cell.length_a   1.000
_cell.length_b   1.000
_cell.length_c   1.000
_cell.angle_alpha   90.00
_cell.angle_beta   90.00
_cell.angle_gamma   90.00
#
_symmetry.space_group_name_H-M   'P 1'
#
loop_
_entity.id
_entity.type
_entity.pdbx_description
1 polymer ?
#
loop_
_entity_poly.entity_id
_entity_poly.type
_entity_poly.pdbx_seq_one_letter_code
_entity_poly.pdbx_strand_id
1 'polypeptide(L)' 'MEVPHLAGQHDRYLWNQLIAFRKGTRRHQDMRFMSRALTEPEIEALVVYYSGLPR' A
#
# COMPACT_ATOMS: atom_id res chain seq x y z
N MET A 1 4.77 13.57 10.70
CA MET A 1 4.09 12.68 9.74
C MET A 1 4.04 11.31 10.39
N GLU A 2 2.85 10.79 10.64
CA GLU A 2 2.69 9.45 11.21
C GLU A 2 2.69 8.44 10.06
N VAL A 3 3.64 7.50 10.07
CA VAL A 3 3.72 6.42 9.08
C VAL A 3 3.19 5.16 9.75
N PRO A 4 2.16 4.51 9.19
CA PRO A 4 1.56 3.33 9.82
C PRO A 4 2.48 2.12 9.72
N HIS A 5 2.38 1.22 10.70
CA HIS A 5 3.01 -0.09 10.62
C HIS A 5 2.33 -0.96 9.56
N LEU A 6 3.11 -1.48 8.61
CA LEU A 6 2.60 -2.29 7.49
C LEU A 6 2.85 -3.79 7.67
N ALA A 7 3.85 -4.18 8.46
CA ALA A 7 4.21 -5.58 8.65
C ALA A 7 3.08 -6.35 9.37
N GLY A 8 2.76 -7.53 8.86
CA GLY A 8 1.69 -8.39 9.37
C GLY A 8 0.27 -7.83 9.15
N GLN A 9 0.12 -6.83 8.28
CA GLN A 9 -1.19 -6.29 7.94
C GLN A 9 -1.91 -7.19 6.92
N HIS A 10 -3.24 -7.21 6.97
CA HIS A 10 -4.05 -7.98 6.04
C HIS A 10 -3.77 -7.59 4.58
N ASP A 11 -3.53 -8.59 3.75
CA ASP A 11 -3.27 -8.49 2.31
C ASP A 11 -4.32 -7.62 1.58
N ARG A 12 -5.61 -7.91 1.79
CA ARG A 12 -6.73 -7.18 1.19
C ARG A 12 -6.77 -5.73 1.62
N TYR A 13 -6.38 -5.44 2.87
CA TYR A 13 -6.30 -4.07 3.34
C TYR A 13 -5.18 -3.33 2.61
N LEU A 14 -3.96 -3.89 2.59
CA LEU A 14 -2.81 -3.29 1.91
C LEU A 14 -3.11 -3.02 0.43
N TRP A 15 -3.68 -4.00 -0.28
CA TRP A 15 -4.10 -3.86 -1.68
C TRP A 15 -5.05 -2.68 -1.87
N ASN A 16 -6.15 -2.67 -1.11
CA ASN A 16 -7.18 -1.64 -1.20
C ASN A 16 -6.60 -0.25 -0.92
N GLN A 17 -5.70 -0.11 0.05
CA GLN A 17 -5.08 1.17 0.36
C GLN A 17 -4.14 1.64 -0.75
N LEU A 18 -3.26 0.78 -1.26
CA LEU A 18 -2.34 1.12 -2.35
C LEU A 18 -3.11 1.52 -3.62
N ILE A 19 -4.16 0.78 -3.98
CA ILE A 19 -5.04 1.12 -5.10
C ILE A 19 -5.78 2.44 -4.85
N ALA A 20 -6.28 2.68 -3.64
CA ALA A 20 -6.98 3.92 -3.31
C ALA A 20 -6.05 5.15 -3.36
N PHE A 21 -4.79 5.01 -2.93
CA PHE A 21 -3.79 6.06 -3.09
C PHE A 21 -3.44 6.30 -4.56
N ARG A 22 -3.25 5.23 -5.35
CA ARG A 22 -2.94 5.33 -6.78
C ARG A 22 -4.06 6.03 -7.56
N LYS A 23 -5.31 5.65 -7.28
CA LYS A 23 -6.52 6.27 -7.87
C LYS A 23 -6.82 7.67 -7.32
N GLY A 24 -6.21 8.04 -6.19
CA GLY A 24 -6.45 9.30 -5.50
C GLY A 24 -7.79 9.36 -4.74
N THR A 25 -8.49 8.24 -4.56
CA THR A 25 -9.71 8.17 -3.73
C THR A 25 -9.38 8.25 -2.25
N ARG A 26 -8.18 7.80 -1.83
CA ARG A 26 -7.61 8.11 -0.52
C ARG A 26 -6.62 9.27 -0.64
N ARG A 27 -6.86 10.35 0.11
CA ARG A 27 -6.02 11.56 0.08
C ARG A 27 -4.85 11.43 1.06
N HIS A 28 -3.64 11.37 0.52
CA HIS A 28 -2.38 11.56 1.25
C HIS A 28 -1.29 11.90 0.22
N GLN A 29 -0.62 13.04 0.36
CA GLN A 29 0.24 13.57 -0.70
C GLN A 29 1.39 12.61 -1.05
N ASP A 30 2.12 12.14 -0.04
CA ASP A 30 3.30 11.29 -0.25
C ASP A 30 2.91 9.91 -0.79
N MET A 31 1.95 9.24 -0.15
CA MET A 31 1.44 7.95 -0.63
C MET A 31 0.84 8.03 -2.03
N ARG A 32 0.19 9.14 -2.40
CA ARG A 32 -0.32 9.35 -3.77
C ARG A 32 0.82 9.57 -4.77
N PHE A 33 1.93 10.19 -4.36
CA PHE A 33 3.11 10.33 -5.21
C PHE A 33 3.79 8.97 -5.40
N MET A 34 4.05 8.24 -4.32
CA MET A 34 4.68 6.92 -4.35
C MET A 34 3.86 5.89 -5.13
N SER A 35 2.56 5.76 -4.83
CA SER A 35 1.70 4.74 -5.45
C SER A 35 1.38 4.98 -6.93
N ARG A 36 1.55 6.20 -7.44
CA ARG A 36 1.31 6.52 -8.86
C ARG A 36 2.35 5.91 -9.80
N ALA A 37 3.55 5.61 -9.31
CA ALA A 37 4.59 4.95 -10.08
C ALA A 37 4.45 3.42 -10.10
N LEU A 38 3.56 2.85 -9.26
CA LEU A 38 3.43 1.40 -9.11
C LEU A 38 2.45 0.79 -10.12
N THR A 39 2.92 -0.25 -10.79
CA THR A 39 2.10 -1.19 -11.57
C THR A 39 1.30 -2.11 -10.66
N GLU A 40 0.27 -2.79 -11.20
CA GLU A 40 -0.50 -3.77 -10.41
C GLU A 40 0.35 -4.94 -9.90
N PRO A 41 1.22 -5.56 -10.71
CA PRO A 41 2.11 -6.63 -10.21
C PRO A 41 3.04 -6.17 -9.08
N GLU A 42 3.54 -4.93 -9.13
CA GLU A 42 4.36 -4.38 -8.03
C GLU A 42 3.52 -4.16 -6.76
N ILE A 43 2.27 -3.72 -6.90
CA ILE A 43 1.34 -3.63 -5.75
C ILE A 43 1.10 -5.03 -5.17
N GLU A 44 0.87 -6.06 -6.00
CA GLU A 44 0.70 -7.45 -5.53
C GLU A 44 1.94 -7.92 -4.77
N ALA A 45 3.13 -7.67 -5.31
CA ALA A 45 4.39 -8.04 -4.67
C ALA A 45 4.56 -7.35 -3.30
N LEU A 46 4.25 -6.05 -3.19
CA LEU A 46 4.30 -5.32 -1.91
C LEU A 46 3.28 -5.88 -0.90
N VAL A 47 2.08 -6.22 -1.36
CA VAL A 47 1.04 -6.80 -0.51
C VAL A 47 1.48 -8.14 0.06
N VAL A 48 2.01 -9.03 -0.79
CA VAL A 48 2.54 -10.33 -0.36
C VAL A 48 3.69 -10.16 0.62
N TYR A 49 4.63 -9.26 0.31
CA TYR A 49 5.78 -9.00 1.17
C TYR A 49 5.36 -8.51 2.56
N TYR A 50 4.60 -7.40 2.65
CA TYR A 50 4.28 -6.80 3.95
C TYR A 50 3.30 -7.65 4.79
N SER A 51 2.36 -8.35 4.15
CA SER A 51 1.44 -9.24 4.88
C SER A 51 2.12 -10.48 5.47
N GLY A 52 3.21 -10.94 4.85
CA GLY A 52 4.01 -12.07 5.34
C GLY A 52 5.00 -11.74 6.45
N LEU A 53 5.23 -10.45 6.75
CA LEU A 53 6.13 -10.05 7.83
C LEU A 53 5.50 -10.30 9.20
N PRO A 54 6.30 -10.62 10.23
CA PRO A 54 5.83 -10.67 11.61
C PRO A 54 5.31 -9.29 12.03
N ARG A 55 4.24 -9.29 12.83
CA ARG A 55 3.60 -8.07 13.33
C ARG A 55 4.41 -7.42 14.45
#